data_AF-A0A673KGT5-F1
#
_entry.id   AF-A0A673KGT5-F1
#
_cell.length_a   1.000
_cell.length_b   1.000
_cell.length_c   1.000
_cell.angle_alpha   90.00
_cell.angle_beta   90.00
_cell.angle_gamma   90.00
#
_symmetry.space_group_name_H-M   'P 1'
#
loop_
_entity.id
_entity.type
_entity.pdbx_description
1 polymer ?
#
loop_
_entity_poly.entity_id
_entity_poly.type
_entity_poly.pdbx_seq_one_letter_code
_entity_poly.pdbx_strand_id
1 'polypeptide(L)'
;MNSMEDHGEVQSEPQKDSSIITVPVLFPPPTPPTQQQPPQPQAQPQTNLKPQPSPQQQPPPFQQQQQPTDPASPTVATTPEPVGICLWYKSRIEQIRSSLVYFVIFQAKISLKKMFEWRALQVASTRAGKTFLTCPESDDTDTSKSVDMQNKQMIEWAMTGFQPTGPKGLEPPEDICISCGSLNVSLEHPLFIGGMCQSCKNCFLECAYQYDDDGYQSYCTICCGGREVLMCGNNNCCRCFCVECVDLLVGPGAAQSAIKEDPWNCYMCGPKAQYGLLERRADWPCRLQHFFANNHDQDFEPPRLYPSVLAENRKAIRVLSLFDGIATGLLVLKELGIQVERYVASEVCEDSITVGIVRHQGHIMYVGDVRNVTHKNIQEWGPFDLVIGGSPCNDLSIVNPARKGLYEGTGRLFFEFYRLLHEARPKERDNRPFFWLFENVVAMGVSDKRDISRFLECNPVMIDAKEVSAAHRARYFWGNLPGMNRPLTAMCTDKLDLQDCLEHGRTAKFDKVRTITTRSNSIKQGKDQHFPVFMNEKEDILWCTEMERVFGFPVHYTDVSNMSRLARQRLLGRSWSVPVIRHLFAPLKEYFACI
;
A
#
# COMPACT_ATOMS: atom_id res chain seq x y z
N MET A 1 54.98 48.43 -34.33
CA MET A 1 55.53 47.72 -35.50
C MET A 1 54.31 47.20 -36.27
N ASN A 2 53.67 48.04 -37.08
CA ASN A 2 53.79 48.15 -38.55
C ASN A 2 53.44 46.80 -39.23
N SER A 3 52.53 46.65 -40.19
CA SER A 3 51.82 47.50 -41.19
C SER A 3 50.73 46.60 -41.83
N MET A 4 49.47 46.98 -42.04
CA MET A 4 48.86 47.75 -43.15
C MET A 4 49.03 47.19 -44.58
N GLU A 5 47.90 47.26 -45.32
CA GLU A 5 47.62 47.16 -46.78
C GLU A 5 47.23 45.80 -47.40
N ASP A 6 46.47 45.73 -48.50
CA ASP A 6 45.14 46.26 -48.88
C ASP A 6 44.71 45.55 -50.20
N HIS A 7 43.40 45.57 -50.47
CA HIS A 7 42.68 45.56 -51.76
C HIS A 7 42.71 44.41 -52.79
N GLY A 8 41.49 44.10 -53.28
CA GLY A 8 41.21 43.45 -54.57
C GLY A 8 39.77 42.94 -54.76
N GLU A 9 38.79 43.84 -54.94
CA GLU A 9 37.44 43.54 -55.46
C GLU A 9 37.45 43.22 -56.97
N VAL A 10 36.55 42.35 -57.46
CA VAL A 10 35.77 42.55 -58.71
C VAL A 10 34.40 41.87 -58.60
N GLN A 11 33.37 42.61 -58.99
CA GLN A 11 31.92 42.37 -58.97
C GLN A 11 31.40 41.48 -60.12
N SER A 12 30.21 40.87 -59.96
CA SER A 12 29.05 41.07 -60.86
C SER A 12 27.85 40.14 -60.55
N GLU A 13 26.73 40.72 -60.12
CA GLU A 13 25.36 40.32 -60.48
C GLU A 13 24.94 41.15 -61.74
N PRO A 14 23.79 40.96 -62.46
CA PRO A 14 22.50 40.35 -62.04
C PRO A 14 21.71 39.57 -63.14
N GLN A 15 20.56 38.98 -62.76
CA GLN A 15 19.22 39.16 -63.37
C GLN A 15 18.30 37.93 -63.39
N LYS A 16 17.04 38.23 -63.02
CA LYS A 16 15.79 37.47 -63.15
C LYS A 16 15.46 37.17 -64.62
N ASP A 17 14.80 36.05 -64.93
CA ASP A 17 13.37 36.08 -65.27
C ASP A 17 12.73 34.69 -65.47
N SER A 18 11.40 34.75 -65.41
CA SER A 18 10.33 33.76 -65.37
C SER A 18 10.16 32.76 -66.53
N SER A 19 9.28 31.79 -66.24
CA SER A 19 8.23 31.17 -67.10
C SER A 19 8.43 29.73 -67.63
N ILE A 20 7.74 28.80 -66.94
CA ILE A 20 6.74 27.82 -67.42
C ILE A 20 6.77 27.47 -68.92
N ILE A 21 6.90 26.16 -69.26
CA ILE A 21 6.03 25.41 -70.19
C ILE A 21 6.24 23.88 -70.03
N THR A 22 5.09 23.21 -69.93
CA THR A 22 4.69 21.79 -69.87
C THR A 22 5.17 20.92 -71.05
N VAL A 23 5.29 19.58 -70.91
CA VAL A 23 4.55 18.44 -71.57
C VAL A 23 5.24 17.06 -71.23
N PRO A 24 4.67 15.86 -71.52
CA PRO A 24 3.72 15.06 -70.74
C PRO A 24 4.31 13.74 -70.18
N VAL A 25 3.69 13.18 -69.14
CA VAL A 25 3.71 11.72 -68.90
C VAL A 25 2.31 11.23 -68.57
N LEU A 26 1.76 10.41 -69.45
CA LEU A 26 0.56 9.59 -69.25
C LEU A 26 0.84 8.52 -68.19
N PHE A 27 -0.06 8.31 -67.22
CA PHE A 27 -0.67 7.03 -66.81
C PHE A 27 -1.65 7.29 -65.63
N PRO A 28 -2.81 6.61 -65.58
CA PRO A 28 -3.96 7.04 -64.77
C PRO A 28 -3.91 6.54 -63.30
N PRO A 29 -4.58 7.26 -62.36
CA PRO A 29 -4.69 6.85 -60.96
C PRO A 29 -5.85 5.86 -60.71
N PRO A 30 -5.80 5.08 -59.60
CA PRO A 30 -6.77 4.04 -59.30
C PRO A 30 -8.10 4.57 -58.74
N THR A 31 -9.19 3.93 -59.13
CA THR A 31 -10.59 4.15 -58.71
C THR A 31 -10.86 3.82 -57.24
N PRO A 32 -11.71 4.59 -56.53
CA PRO A 32 -12.13 4.31 -55.15
C PRO A 32 -13.24 3.24 -55.06
N PRO A 33 -13.34 2.49 -53.95
CA PRO A 33 -14.36 1.46 -53.78
C PRO A 33 -15.73 2.06 -53.41
N THR A 34 -16.76 1.54 -54.07
CA THR A 34 -18.18 1.87 -53.98
C THR A 34 -18.79 1.46 -52.63
N GLN A 35 -19.53 2.36 -52.00
CA GLN A 35 -20.42 2.06 -50.88
C GLN A 35 -21.62 1.23 -51.36
N GLN A 36 -21.85 0.07 -50.76
CA GLN A 36 -23.09 -0.70 -50.92
C GLN A 36 -23.89 -0.66 -49.60
N GLN A 37 -25.16 -0.30 -49.72
CA GLN A 37 -26.16 -0.29 -48.64
C GLN A 37 -26.48 -1.71 -48.13
N PRO A 38 -26.86 -1.88 -46.86
CA PRO A 38 -27.35 -3.15 -46.34
C PRO A 38 -28.83 -3.41 -46.76
N PRO A 39 -29.20 -4.63 -47.18
CA PRO A 39 -30.58 -4.96 -47.49
C PRO A 39 -31.41 -5.30 -46.24
N GLN A 40 -32.68 -4.87 -46.26
CA GLN A 40 -33.74 -5.19 -45.30
C GLN A 40 -34.16 -6.68 -45.36
N PRO A 41 -34.66 -7.28 -44.26
CA PRO A 41 -35.17 -8.64 -44.27
C PRO A 41 -36.66 -8.73 -44.66
N GLN A 42 -36.98 -9.59 -45.63
CA GLN A 42 -38.33 -10.10 -45.91
C GLN A 42 -38.33 -11.65 -46.01
N ALA A 43 -39.51 -12.22 -45.83
CA ALA A 43 -39.78 -13.48 -45.13
C ALA A 43 -40.10 -14.73 -46.02
N GLN A 44 -40.26 -15.87 -45.31
CA GLN A 44 -40.98 -17.14 -45.63
C GLN A 44 -40.19 -18.29 -46.33
N PRO A 45 -40.61 -19.58 -46.26
CA PRO A 45 -41.74 -20.23 -45.57
C PRO A 45 -41.40 -21.50 -44.72
N GLN A 46 -42.43 -22.04 -44.05
CA GLN A 46 -42.47 -23.23 -43.18
C GLN A 46 -42.29 -24.58 -43.90
N THR A 47 -41.63 -25.56 -43.25
CA THR A 47 -41.90 -27.01 -43.42
C THR A 47 -41.61 -27.84 -42.14
N ASN A 48 -42.69 -28.43 -41.61
CA ASN A 48 -42.92 -29.68 -40.84
C ASN A 48 -41.83 -30.42 -40.00
N LEU A 49 -42.02 -30.32 -38.67
CA LEU A 49 -42.20 -31.33 -37.59
C LEU A 49 -41.81 -32.83 -37.75
N LYS A 50 -41.05 -33.35 -36.75
CA LYS A 50 -41.37 -34.52 -35.86
C LYS A 50 -40.34 -34.68 -34.69
N PRO A 51 -40.60 -35.43 -33.60
CA PRO A 51 -40.68 -34.86 -32.23
C PRO A 51 -39.61 -35.30 -31.21
N GLN A 52 -39.43 -34.47 -30.16
CA GLN A 52 -38.68 -34.74 -28.92
C GLN A 52 -39.51 -35.50 -27.87
N PRO A 53 -38.89 -36.31 -26.99
CA PRO A 53 -39.55 -36.89 -25.82
C PRO A 53 -39.53 -35.95 -24.59
N SER A 54 -40.55 -36.11 -23.75
CA SER A 54 -40.93 -35.35 -22.56
C SER A 54 -39.98 -35.48 -21.35
N PRO A 55 -39.86 -34.45 -20.48
CA PRO A 55 -39.02 -34.48 -19.29
C PRO A 55 -39.69 -35.12 -18.06
N GLN A 56 -38.91 -35.90 -17.31
CA GLN A 56 -39.28 -36.49 -16.02
C GLN A 56 -39.41 -35.43 -14.91
N GLN A 57 -40.39 -35.66 -14.04
CA GLN A 57 -40.75 -34.83 -12.88
C GLN A 57 -39.67 -34.84 -11.78
N GLN A 58 -39.34 -33.67 -11.23
CA GLN A 58 -38.61 -33.50 -9.98
C GLN A 58 -39.59 -33.30 -8.80
N PRO A 59 -39.29 -33.81 -7.59
CA PRO A 59 -40.11 -33.60 -6.39
C PRO A 59 -39.91 -32.19 -5.78
N PRO A 60 -40.85 -31.70 -4.94
CA PRO A 60 -40.91 -30.29 -4.54
C PRO A 60 -39.86 -29.90 -3.49
N PRO A 61 -39.46 -28.61 -3.42
CA PRO A 61 -38.45 -28.14 -2.49
C PRO A 61 -38.99 -27.95 -1.07
N PHE A 62 -38.18 -28.32 -0.08
CA PHE A 62 -38.37 -28.00 1.33
C PHE A 62 -38.27 -26.48 1.54
N GLN A 63 -39.32 -25.88 2.12
CA GLN A 63 -39.27 -24.52 2.65
C GLN A 63 -38.47 -24.51 3.96
N GLN A 64 -37.26 -23.94 3.95
CA GLN A 64 -36.61 -23.47 5.17
C GLN A 64 -37.09 -22.03 5.43
N GLN A 65 -37.66 -21.80 6.61
CA GLN A 65 -37.99 -20.48 7.12
C GLN A 65 -36.71 -19.63 7.22
N GLN A 66 -36.61 -18.58 6.40
CA GLN A 66 -35.61 -17.54 6.57
C GLN A 66 -36.02 -16.64 7.75
N GLN A 67 -35.15 -16.56 8.77
CA GLN A 67 -35.17 -15.44 9.70
C GLN A 67 -34.74 -14.17 8.97
N PRO A 68 -35.34 -13.00 9.25
CA PRO A 68 -34.94 -11.74 8.64
C PRO A 68 -33.57 -11.35 9.16
N THR A 69 -32.58 -11.27 8.27
CA THR A 69 -31.33 -10.55 8.52
C THR A 69 -31.57 -9.06 8.30
N ASP A 70 -31.31 -8.24 9.31
CA ASP A 70 -31.23 -6.77 9.16
C ASP A 70 -30.25 -6.41 8.03
N PRO A 71 -30.52 -5.34 7.25
CA PRO A 71 -29.56 -4.86 6.27
C PRO A 71 -28.29 -4.39 7.01
N ALA A 72 -27.13 -4.87 6.56
CA ALA A 72 -25.85 -4.41 7.06
C ALA A 72 -25.79 -2.87 6.97
N SER A 73 -25.62 -2.20 8.11
CA SER A 73 -25.40 -0.75 8.12
C SER A 73 -24.06 -0.48 7.43
N PRO A 74 -23.98 0.45 6.46
CA PRO A 74 -22.76 0.75 5.73
C PRO A 74 -21.65 1.33 6.62
N THR A 75 -21.92 1.60 7.90
CA THR A 75 -21.00 2.24 8.85
C THR A 75 -20.08 1.25 9.58
N VAL A 76 -20.36 -0.07 9.53
CA VAL A 76 -19.66 -1.07 10.37
C VAL A 76 -18.98 -2.15 9.53
N ALA A 77 -17.69 -2.39 9.79
CA ALA A 77 -16.91 -3.45 9.16
C ALA A 77 -16.21 -4.34 10.21
N THR A 78 -15.85 -5.57 9.81
CA THR A 78 -15.08 -6.52 10.64
C THR A 78 -13.65 -6.57 10.15
N THR A 79 -12.68 -6.47 11.05
CA THR A 79 -11.25 -6.47 10.69
C THR A 79 -10.74 -7.88 10.38
N PRO A 80 -9.77 -8.04 9.46
CA PRO A 80 -9.12 -9.33 9.23
C PRO A 80 -8.37 -9.82 10.49
N GLU A 81 -8.25 -11.15 10.66
CA GLU A 81 -7.37 -11.69 11.71
C GLU A 81 -5.91 -11.33 11.42
N PRO A 82 -5.12 -10.88 12.42
CA PRO A 82 -3.74 -10.46 12.19
C PRO A 82 -2.88 -11.63 11.69
N VAL A 83 -2.37 -11.48 10.46
CA VAL A 83 -1.44 -12.43 9.86
C VAL A 83 -0.05 -12.18 10.43
N GLY A 84 0.41 -13.05 11.33
CA GLY A 84 1.86 -13.24 11.56
C GLY A 84 2.53 -12.58 12.77
N ILE A 85 1.90 -12.44 13.94
CA ILE A 85 2.64 -12.23 15.23
C ILE A 85 2.21 -13.22 16.35
N CYS A 86 1.21 -14.08 16.12
CA CYS A 86 0.70 -15.00 17.15
C CYS A 86 1.01 -16.50 16.93
N LEU A 87 2.00 -16.86 16.09
CA LEU A 87 2.34 -18.27 15.87
C LEU A 87 3.15 -18.90 17.02
N TRP A 88 3.79 -18.10 17.88
CA TRP A 88 4.39 -18.63 19.12
C TRP A 88 3.33 -18.95 20.19
N TYR A 89 2.15 -18.33 20.11
CA TYR A 89 1.01 -18.59 21.01
C TYR A 89 0.10 -19.72 20.51
N LYS A 90 -0.04 -19.91 19.19
CA LYS A 90 -0.94 -20.92 18.60
C LYS A 90 -0.53 -22.37 18.91
N SER A 91 0.76 -22.70 18.96
CA SER A 91 1.20 -24.09 19.17
C SER A 91 0.91 -24.64 20.58
N ARG A 92 0.61 -23.78 21.56
CA ARG A 92 0.31 -24.18 22.94
C ARG A 92 -1.20 -24.20 23.24
N ILE A 93 -2.01 -23.59 22.38
CA ILE A 93 -3.47 -23.50 22.54
C ILE A 93 -4.20 -24.68 21.87
N GLU A 94 -3.66 -25.24 20.79
CA GLU A 94 -4.32 -26.39 20.12
C GLU A 94 -4.27 -27.69 20.94
N GLN A 95 -3.40 -27.78 21.94
CA GLN A 95 -3.32 -28.93 22.85
C GLN A 95 -4.37 -28.89 23.99
N ILE A 96 -5.17 -27.81 24.09
CA ILE A 96 -6.13 -27.57 25.18
C ILE A 96 -7.55 -27.32 24.59
N ARG A 97 -7.98 -28.16 23.64
CA ARG A 97 -9.31 -28.10 23.02
C ARG A 97 -10.24 -29.23 23.50
N SER A 98 -10.51 -29.29 24.80
CA SER A 98 -11.69 -30.01 25.30
C SER A 98 -12.22 -29.38 26.59
N SER A 99 -13.45 -28.86 26.53
CA SER A 99 -14.39 -28.50 27.59
C SER A 99 -14.00 -27.52 28.73
N LEU A 100 -12.74 -27.18 28.95
CA LEU A 100 -12.35 -26.16 29.95
C LEU A 100 -12.50 -24.71 29.47
N VAL A 101 -12.59 -24.46 28.16
CA VAL A 101 -12.50 -23.11 27.57
C VAL A 101 -13.69 -22.23 27.94
N TYR A 102 -14.91 -22.76 28.04
CA TYR A 102 -16.05 -21.94 28.47
C TYR A 102 -15.96 -21.55 29.94
N PHE A 103 -15.49 -22.45 30.81
CA PHE A 103 -15.33 -22.16 32.23
C PHE A 103 -14.13 -21.25 32.50
N VAL A 104 -13.01 -21.44 31.78
CA VAL A 104 -11.81 -20.60 31.90
C VAL A 104 -11.97 -19.26 31.20
N ILE A 105 -12.67 -19.13 30.07
CA ILE A 105 -12.98 -17.81 29.47
C ILE A 105 -13.99 -17.05 30.33
N PHE A 106 -14.96 -17.74 30.95
CA PHE A 106 -15.90 -17.09 31.87
C PHE A 106 -15.21 -16.68 33.19
N GLN A 107 -14.37 -17.55 33.76
CA GLN A 107 -13.50 -17.24 34.91
C GLN A 107 -12.43 -16.20 34.59
N ALA A 108 -11.89 -16.17 33.37
CA ALA A 108 -10.92 -15.17 32.92
C ALA A 108 -11.60 -13.85 32.59
N LYS A 109 -12.83 -13.81 32.05
CA LYS A 109 -13.62 -12.58 31.92
C LYS A 109 -13.99 -12.02 33.30
N ILE A 110 -14.36 -12.88 34.26
CA ILE A 110 -14.64 -12.48 35.65
C ILE A 110 -13.35 -12.05 36.37
N SER A 111 -12.23 -12.75 36.14
CA SER A 111 -10.94 -12.43 36.76
C SER A 111 -10.27 -11.21 36.12
N LEU A 112 -10.41 -10.98 34.82
CA LEU A 112 -10.00 -9.74 34.14
C LEU A 112 -10.86 -8.58 34.62
N LYS A 113 -12.19 -8.75 34.74
CA LYS A 113 -13.07 -7.72 35.28
C LYS A 113 -12.73 -7.39 36.73
N LYS A 114 -12.51 -8.38 37.60
CA LYS A 114 -12.10 -8.19 39.00
C LYS A 114 -10.68 -7.63 39.14
N MET A 115 -9.74 -8.05 38.30
CA MET A 115 -8.35 -7.55 38.30
C MET A 115 -8.29 -6.12 37.75
N PHE A 116 -9.19 -5.76 36.82
CA PHE A 116 -9.34 -4.41 36.28
C PHE A 116 -10.08 -3.49 37.24
N GLU A 117 -11.14 -3.97 37.91
CA GLU A 117 -11.80 -3.28 39.02
C GLU A 117 -10.79 -3.03 40.15
N TRP A 118 -10.01 -4.04 40.56
CA TRP A 118 -8.97 -3.89 41.58
C TRP A 118 -7.85 -2.93 41.15
N ARG A 119 -7.34 -3.03 39.91
CA ARG A 119 -6.33 -2.11 39.40
C ARG A 119 -6.85 -0.68 39.27
N ALA A 120 -8.07 -0.49 38.79
CA ALA A 120 -8.71 0.80 38.71
C ALA A 120 -8.89 1.41 40.10
N LEU A 121 -9.26 0.60 41.09
CA LEU A 121 -9.38 1.01 42.49
C LEU A 121 -8.02 1.29 43.13
N GLN A 122 -6.96 0.54 42.80
CA GLN A 122 -5.60 0.77 43.31
C GLN A 122 -5.05 2.08 42.77
N VAL A 123 -5.18 2.29 41.46
CA VAL A 123 -4.80 3.53 40.80
C VAL A 123 -5.61 4.72 41.34
N ALA A 124 -6.93 4.55 41.53
CA ALA A 124 -7.77 5.58 42.15
C ALA A 124 -7.36 5.87 43.59
N SER A 125 -7.03 4.84 44.38
CA SER A 125 -6.54 4.95 45.77
C SER A 125 -5.27 5.77 45.86
N THR A 126 -4.28 5.45 45.04
CA THR A 126 -3.01 6.18 44.97
C THR A 126 -3.26 7.64 44.54
N ARG A 127 -4.12 7.88 43.54
CA ARG A 127 -4.44 9.22 43.03
C ARG A 127 -5.27 10.08 43.97
N ALA A 128 -6.04 9.46 44.88
CA ALA A 128 -6.77 10.13 45.94
C ALA A 128 -5.96 10.24 47.25
N GLY A 129 -4.71 9.79 47.29
CA GLY A 129 -3.90 9.76 48.51
C GLY A 129 -4.49 8.87 49.62
N LYS A 130 -5.33 7.89 49.24
CA LYS A 130 -5.93 6.94 50.16
C LYS A 130 -4.97 5.75 50.32
N THR A 131 -4.54 5.49 51.54
CA THR A 131 -3.69 4.35 51.87
C THR A 131 -4.54 3.27 52.53
N PHE A 132 -4.56 2.08 51.94
CA PHE A 132 -5.14 0.89 52.56
C PHE A 132 -4.01 0.14 53.30
N LEU A 133 -4.27 -0.35 54.52
CA LEU A 133 -3.25 -1.11 55.28
C LEU A 133 -2.78 -2.32 54.48
N THR A 134 -1.47 -2.46 54.30
CA THR A 134 -0.82 -3.68 53.82
C THR A 134 -0.71 -4.66 55.00
N CYS A 135 -1.28 -5.85 54.86
CA CYS A 135 -1.10 -6.90 55.86
C CYS A 135 0.39 -7.27 56.00
N PRO A 136 0.89 -7.53 57.21
CA PRO A 136 2.23 -8.08 57.41
C PRO A 136 2.35 -9.43 56.71
N GLU A 137 3.52 -9.71 56.13
CA GLU A 137 3.87 -11.04 55.65
C GLU A 137 3.90 -12.02 56.82
N SER A 138 2.92 -12.92 56.91
CA SER A 138 2.98 -14.09 57.78
C SER A 138 2.34 -15.30 57.10
N ASP A 139 3.14 -16.34 56.91
CA ASP A 139 2.87 -17.75 56.62
C ASP A 139 1.58 -18.12 55.82
N ASP A 140 1.75 -18.11 54.50
CA ASP A 140 1.40 -19.14 53.48
C ASP A 140 0.10 -19.96 53.52
N THR A 141 -0.95 -19.59 54.25
CA THR A 141 -2.25 -20.27 54.10
C THR A 141 -3.49 -19.38 53.97
N ASP A 142 -3.41 -18.05 54.10
CA ASP A 142 -4.61 -17.18 54.09
C ASP A 142 -4.54 -15.93 53.17
N THR A 143 -3.64 -15.93 52.19
CA THR A 143 -3.44 -14.82 51.24
C THR A 143 -4.70 -14.47 50.43
N SER A 144 -5.53 -15.48 50.12
CA SER A 144 -6.78 -15.31 49.37
C SER A 144 -7.84 -14.51 50.14
N LYS A 145 -8.03 -14.78 51.44
CA LYS A 145 -8.99 -14.06 52.29
C LYS A 145 -8.56 -12.62 52.58
N SER A 146 -7.25 -12.39 52.67
CA SER A 146 -6.65 -11.06 52.86
C SER A 146 -6.89 -10.16 51.65
N VAL A 147 -6.66 -10.67 50.44
CA VAL A 147 -6.88 -9.93 49.18
C VAL A 147 -8.38 -9.63 48.98
N ASP A 148 -9.27 -10.57 49.29
CA ASP A 148 -10.72 -10.34 49.19
C ASP A 148 -11.23 -9.30 50.20
N MET A 149 -10.67 -9.25 51.40
CA MET A 149 -10.98 -8.21 52.40
C MET A 149 -10.53 -6.82 51.92
N GLN A 150 -9.34 -6.73 51.32
CA GLN A 150 -8.81 -5.51 50.73
C GLN A 150 -9.69 -5.04 49.55
N ASN A 151 -10.08 -5.96 48.67
CA ASN A 151 -10.98 -5.68 47.55
C ASN A 151 -12.32 -5.09 48.02
N LYS A 152 -12.89 -5.67 49.08
CA LYS A 152 -14.16 -5.20 49.65
C LYS A 152 -14.06 -3.78 50.19
N GLN A 153 -12.97 -3.45 50.91
CA GLN A 153 -12.73 -2.10 51.43
C GLN A 153 -12.55 -1.06 50.32
N MET A 154 -11.88 -1.45 49.23
CA MET A 154 -11.67 -0.58 48.07
C MET A 154 -12.97 -0.32 47.29
N ILE A 155 -13.81 -1.35 47.13
CA ILE A 155 -15.12 -1.24 46.49
C ILE A 155 -16.06 -0.37 47.35
N GLU A 156 -16.13 -0.59 48.66
CA GLU A 156 -16.94 0.24 49.56
C GLU A 156 -16.50 1.71 49.53
N TRP A 157 -15.19 1.97 49.47
CA TRP A 157 -14.66 3.32 49.30
C TRP A 157 -15.09 3.95 47.96
N ALA A 158 -14.97 3.24 46.84
CA ALA A 158 -15.39 3.78 45.55
C ALA A 158 -16.90 4.05 45.45
N MET A 159 -17.72 3.26 46.15
CA MET A 159 -19.17 3.48 46.24
C MET A 159 -19.54 4.74 47.04
N THR A 160 -18.62 5.29 47.85
CA THR A 160 -18.81 6.54 48.61
C THR A 160 -18.30 7.80 47.88
N GLY A 161 -17.64 7.65 46.72
CA GLY A 161 -17.09 8.75 45.91
C GLY A 161 -15.64 9.15 46.29
N PHE A 162 -14.93 9.78 45.34
CA PHE A 162 -13.50 10.10 45.45
C PHE A 162 -13.26 11.54 45.97
N GLN A 163 -12.52 11.71 47.08
CA GLN A 163 -11.98 13.00 47.58
C GLN A 163 -10.52 12.81 48.03
N PRO A 164 -9.56 13.77 47.82
CA PRO A 164 -9.69 15.24 47.79
C PRO A 164 -9.41 15.95 46.43
N THR A 165 -8.98 15.26 45.38
CA THR A 165 -8.67 15.87 44.06
C THR A 165 -9.86 15.94 43.09
N GLY A 166 -11.00 15.32 43.43
CA GLY A 166 -12.21 15.32 42.61
C GLY A 166 -12.02 14.63 41.24
N PRO A 167 -12.91 14.88 40.26
CA PRO A 167 -12.87 14.29 38.92
C PRO A 167 -11.56 14.56 38.15
N LYS A 168 -10.81 15.61 38.52
CA LYS A 168 -9.51 15.95 37.92
C LYS A 168 -8.43 14.89 38.16
N GLY A 169 -8.53 14.10 39.23
CA GLY A 169 -7.64 12.96 39.46
C GLY A 169 -7.92 11.75 38.55
N LEU A 170 -9.01 11.78 37.78
CA LEU A 170 -9.40 10.72 36.84
C LEU A 170 -9.13 11.09 35.38
N GLU A 171 -8.63 12.31 35.11
CA GLU A 171 -8.09 12.66 33.79
C GLU A 171 -6.99 11.64 33.43
N PRO A 172 -7.03 11.00 32.24
CA PRO A 172 -6.01 10.03 31.86
C PRO A 172 -4.67 10.78 31.79
N PRO A 173 -3.70 10.49 32.67
CA PRO A 173 -2.40 11.10 32.53
C PRO A 173 -1.74 10.53 31.26
N GLU A 174 -0.78 11.25 30.72
CA GLU A 174 0.09 10.79 29.63
C GLU A 174 0.81 9.45 29.96
N ASP A 175 0.69 8.97 31.21
CA ASP A 175 1.25 7.74 31.78
C ASP A 175 0.47 6.44 31.46
N ILE A 176 -0.60 6.48 30.64
CA ILE A 176 -1.29 5.27 30.16
C ILE A 176 -1.25 5.14 28.65
N CYS A 177 -0.99 3.92 28.17
CA CYS A 177 -1.10 3.58 26.76
C CYS A 177 -2.57 3.58 26.34
N ILE A 178 -3.02 4.57 25.57
CA ILE A 178 -4.44 4.64 25.14
C ILE A 178 -4.82 3.55 24.14
N SER A 179 -3.83 2.89 23.52
CA SER A 179 -4.05 1.78 22.58
C SER A 179 -4.34 0.44 23.28
N CYS A 180 -3.76 0.17 24.46
CA CYS A 180 -3.89 -1.14 25.14
C CYS A 180 -4.06 -1.11 26.66
N GLY A 181 -4.02 0.06 27.29
CA GLY A 181 -4.12 0.24 28.75
C GLY A 181 -2.85 -0.07 29.54
N SER A 182 -1.72 -0.36 28.88
CA SER A 182 -0.45 -0.58 29.57
C SER A 182 0.04 0.68 30.30
N LEU A 183 0.57 0.51 31.50
CA LEU A 183 1.25 1.57 32.27
C LEU A 183 2.70 1.78 31.81
N ASN A 184 3.25 0.87 31.02
CA ASN A 184 4.62 0.97 30.52
C ASN A 184 4.67 1.86 29.26
N VAL A 185 4.34 3.13 29.45
CA VAL A 185 4.38 4.14 28.38
C VAL A 185 5.84 4.48 28.06
N SER A 186 6.17 4.47 26.78
CA SER A 186 7.51 4.81 26.30
C SER A 186 7.51 6.01 25.36
N LEU A 187 6.35 6.43 24.87
CA LEU A 187 6.16 7.60 24.02
C LEU A 187 4.70 8.06 24.06
N GLU A 188 4.42 9.22 23.49
CA GLU A 188 3.06 9.72 23.32
C GLU A 188 2.41 9.18 22.04
N HIS A 189 1.10 8.93 22.08
CA HIS A 189 0.32 8.54 20.90
C HIS A 189 0.36 9.67 19.84
N PRO A 190 0.66 9.37 18.56
CA PRO A 190 0.93 10.43 17.57
C PRO A 190 -0.32 11.26 17.20
N LEU A 191 -1.51 10.67 17.30
CA LEU A 191 -2.77 11.30 16.84
C LEU A 191 -3.62 11.95 17.95
N PHE A 192 -3.57 11.40 19.17
CA PHE A 192 -4.47 11.74 20.26
C PHE A 192 -3.67 11.97 21.54
N ILE A 193 -4.20 12.77 22.45
CA ILE A 193 -3.62 13.00 23.79
C ILE A 193 -3.64 11.67 24.55
N GLY A 194 -2.49 11.29 25.11
CA GLY A 194 -2.29 10.01 25.79
C GLY A 194 -0.96 9.34 25.44
N GLY A 195 -0.58 8.35 26.26
CA GLY A 195 0.64 7.56 26.09
C GLY A 195 0.49 6.42 25.08
N MET A 196 1.62 5.81 24.73
CA MET A 196 1.76 4.62 23.90
C MET A 196 2.95 3.80 24.40
N CYS A 197 2.75 2.49 24.58
CA CYS A 197 3.82 1.56 24.93
C CYS A 197 4.61 1.10 23.70
N GLN A 198 5.80 0.56 23.90
CA GLN A 198 6.69 0.15 22.79
C GLN A 198 6.05 -0.92 21.88
N SER A 199 5.28 -1.85 22.44
CA SER A 199 4.57 -2.87 21.66
C SER A 199 3.52 -2.25 20.73
N CYS A 200 2.72 -1.30 21.26
CA CYS A 200 1.74 -0.57 20.46
C CYS A 200 2.40 0.33 19.42
N LYS A 201 3.58 0.90 19.69
CA LYS A 201 4.36 1.61 18.66
C LYS A 201 4.72 0.70 17.50
N ASN A 202 5.23 -0.51 17.77
CA ASN A 202 5.61 -1.45 16.71
C ASN A 202 4.38 -1.85 15.88
N CYS A 203 3.27 -2.18 16.55
CA CYS A 203 2.00 -2.46 15.89
C CYS A 203 1.49 -1.26 15.06
N PHE A 204 1.64 -0.04 15.56
CA PHE A 204 1.27 1.16 14.82
C PHE A 204 2.10 1.34 13.55
N LEU A 205 3.41 1.09 13.60
CA LEU A 205 4.29 1.16 12.43
C LEU A 205 3.91 0.14 11.34
N GLU A 206 3.44 -1.03 11.75
CA GLU A 206 3.00 -2.10 10.85
C GLU A 206 1.62 -1.80 10.24
N CYS A 207 0.65 -1.39 11.07
CA CYS A 207 -0.77 -1.42 10.74
C CYS A 207 -1.37 -0.08 10.28
N ALA A 208 -0.79 1.08 10.63
CA ALA A 208 -1.47 2.37 10.43
C ALA A 208 -1.74 2.74 8.95
N TYR A 209 -0.93 2.20 8.03
CA TYR A 209 -1.08 2.39 6.58
C TYR A 209 -1.47 1.08 5.87
N GLN A 210 -2.18 0.18 6.56
CA GLN A 210 -2.84 -0.96 5.93
C GLN A 210 -4.27 -0.59 5.59
N TYR A 211 -4.67 -0.93 4.37
CA TYR A 211 -5.99 -0.64 3.84
C TYR A 211 -6.58 -1.91 3.22
N ASP A 212 -7.86 -2.12 3.45
CA ASP A 212 -8.63 -3.22 2.87
C ASP A 212 -9.11 -2.86 1.45
N ASP A 213 -9.73 -3.84 0.77
CA ASP A 213 -10.21 -3.70 -0.61
C ASP A 213 -11.33 -2.66 -0.76
N ASP A 214 -12.02 -2.31 0.33
CA ASP A 214 -13.00 -1.23 0.39
C ASP A 214 -12.36 0.17 0.45
N GLY A 215 -11.03 0.23 0.55
CA GLY A 215 -10.26 1.46 0.62
C GLY A 215 -10.17 2.08 2.03
N TYR A 216 -10.76 1.47 3.06
CA TYR A 216 -10.64 1.92 4.44
C TYR A 216 -9.45 1.25 5.13
N GLN A 217 -9.03 1.82 6.27
CA GLN A 217 -7.98 1.22 7.09
C GLN A 217 -8.44 -0.14 7.62
N SER A 218 -7.57 -1.14 7.50
CA SER A 218 -7.82 -2.51 7.97
C SER A 218 -8.03 -2.60 9.49
N TYR A 219 -7.53 -1.61 10.23
CA TYR A 219 -7.55 -1.60 11.69
C TYR A 219 -7.92 -0.24 12.26
N CYS A 220 -8.30 -0.24 13.53
CA CYS A 220 -8.60 0.98 14.28
C CYS A 220 -7.42 1.98 14.28
N THR A 221 -7.72 3.25 14.00
CA THR A 221 -6.79 4.39 14.03
C THR A 221 -6.12 4.60 15.41
N ILE A 222 -6.74 4.13 16.50
CA ILE A 222 -6.23 4.31 17.88
C ILE A 222 -5.36 3.13 18.32
N CYS A 223 -5.88 1.91 18.19
CA CYS A 223 -5.24 0.73 18.77
C CYS A 223 -4.56 -0.19 17.76
N CYS A 224 -4.72 0.07 16.45
CA CYS A 224 -4.22 -0.78 15.37
C CYS A 224 -4.69 -2.25 15.47
N GLY A 225 -5.88 -2.44 16.02
CA GLY A 225 -6.60 -3.71 16.06
C GLY A 225 -8.11 -3.46 16.12
N GLY A 226 -8.78 -4.17 17.02
CA GLY A 226 -10.24 -4.11 17.24
C GLY A 226 -10.99 -4.96 16.21
N ARG A 227 -11.94 -5.77 16.64
CA ARG A 227 -12.62 -6.76 15.76
C ARG A 227 -13.66 -6.14 14.84
N GLU A 228 -14.34 -5.12 15.34
CA GLU A 228 -15.43 -4.42 14.67
C GLU A 228 -15.11 -2.93 14.69
N VAL A 229 -15.19 -2.30 13.52
CA VAL A 229 -14.78 -0.91 13.31
C VAL A 229 -15.86 -0.08 12.65
N LEU A 230 -15.94 1.18 13.06
CA LEU A 230 -16.74 2.24 12.49
C LEU A 230 -15.95 2.94 11.39
N MET A 231 -16.52 2.99 10.19
CA MET A 231 -15.92 3.65 9.03
C MET A 231 -16.35 5.12 8.96
N CYS A 232 -15.41 6.01 8.66
CA CYS A 232 -15.70 7.44 8.54
C CYS A 232 -16.48 7.75 7.27
N GLY A 233 -17.63 8.44 7.36
CA GLY A 233 -18.42 8.88 6.20
C GLY A 233 -17.89 10.14 5.50
N ASN A 234 -16.86 10.81 6.04
CA ASN A 234 -16.27 11.99 5.39
C ASN A 234 -15.52 11.62 4.11
N ASN A 235 -15.77 12.34 3.03
CA ASN A 235 -15.08 12.17 1.75
C ASN A 235 -13.55 12.23 1.92
N ASN A 236 -12.83 11.37 1.19
CA ASN A 236 -11.38 11.19 1.24
C ASN A 236 -10.80 10.71 2.59
N CYS A 237 -11.63 10.45 3.61
CA CYS A 237 -11.16 9.92 4.88
C CYS A 237 -11.32 8.40 4.93
N CYS A 238 -10.19 7.70 5.05
CA CYS A 238 -10.17 6.23 5.08
C CYS A 238 -10.02 5.67 6.51
N ARG A 239 -10.33 6.45 7.54
CA ARG A 239 -10.04 6.08 8.94
C ARG A 239 -11.15 5.26 9.57
N CYS A 240 -10.74 4.31 10.41
CA CYS A 240 -11.61 3.39 11.11
C CYS A 240 -11.42 3.50 12.63
N PHE A 241 -12.48 3.31 13.41
CA PHE A 241 -12.42 3.33 14.88
C PHE A 241 -13.15 2.12 15.46
N CYS A 242 -12.47 1.30 16.26
CA CYS A 242 -13.15 0.13 16.83
C CYS A 242 -14.17 0.50 17.90
N VAL A 243 -15.25 -0.27 17.98
CA VAL A 243 -16.34 -0.12 18.95
C VAL A 243 -15.80 -0.01 20.38
N GLU A 244 -14.83 -0.87 20.73
CA GLU A 244 -14.22 -0.90 22.06
C GLU A 244 -13.49 0.40 22.42
N CYS A 245 -12.68 0.96 21.50
CA CYS A 245 -11.98 2.22 21.77
C CYS A 245 -12.96 3.39 21.91
N VAL A 246 -14.02 3.41 21.09
CA VAL A 246 -15.02 4.47 21.15
C VAL A 246 -15.79 4.42 22.47
N ASP A 247 -16.30 3.25 22.87
CA ASP A 247 -17.06 3.14 24.11
C ASP A 247 -16.20 3.37 25.36
N LEU A 248 -14.90 3.09 25.30
CA LEU A 248 -13.97 3.33 26.41
C LEU A 248 -13.54 4.79 26.52
N LEU A 249 -13.10 5.41 25.41
CA LEU A 249 -12.44 6.71 25.43
C LEU A 249 -13.41 7.87 25.21
N VAL A 250 -14.49 7.66 24.44
CA VAL A 250 -15.51 8.69 24.20
C VAL A 250 -16.63 8.58 25.22
N GLY A 251 -17.12 7.36 25.47
CA GLY A 251 -18.05 7.05 26.54
C GLY A 251 -18.98 5.88 26.21
N PRO A 252 -19.55 5.20 27.23
CA PRO A 252 -20.37 4.01 27.00
C PRO A 252 -21.58 4.27 26.09
N GLY A 253 -21.73 3.49 25.02
CA GLY A 253 -22.81 3.63 24.04
C GLY A 253 -22.56 4.69 22.96
N ALA A 254 -21.38 5.32 22.96
CA ALA A 254 -20.98 6.25 21.90
C ALA A 254 -20.85 5.52 20.55
N ALA A 255 -20.37 4.27 20.54
CA ALA A 255 -20.26 3.51 19.30
C ALA A 255 -21.63 3.26 18.67
N GLN A 256 -22.62 2.83 19.47
CA GLN A 256 -23.99 2.63 18.99
C GLN A 256 -24.64 3.93 18.48
N SER A 257 -24.26 5.06 19.07
CA SER A 257 -24.73 6.38 18.64
C SER A 257 -24.13 6.74 17.27
N ALA A 258 -22.82 6.51 17.08
CA ALA A 258 -22.14 6.70 15.81
C ALA A 258 -22.69 5.77 14.70
N ILE A 259 -23.03 4.52 15.00
CA ILE A 259 -23.63 3.58 14.03
C ILE A 259 -24.97 4.09 13.50
N LYS A 260 -25.74 4.81 14.34
CA LYS A 260 -27.05 5.36 13.97
C LYS A 260 -26.95 6.72 13.27
N GLU A 261 -25.77 7.33 13.26
CA GLU A 261 -25.50 8.60 12.61
C GLU A 261 -25.03 8.35 11.17
N ASP A 262 -25.75 8.93 10.21
CA ASP A 262 -25.43 8.80 8.78
C ASP A 262 -25.55 10.16 8.08
N PRO A 263 -24.45 10.76 7.57
CA PRO A 263 -23.08 10.27 7.64
C PRO A 263 -22.40 10.56 8.98
N TRP A 264 -21.72 9.56 9.55
CA TRP A 264 -20.88 9.76 10.75
C TRP A 264 -19.48 10.30 10.38
N ASN A 265 -19.09 11.42 10.99
CA ASN A 265 -17.74 11.96 10.86
C ASN A 265 -16.84 11.50 12.00
N CYS A 266 -15.70 10.91 11.65
CA CYS A 266 -14.78 10.40 12.67
C CYS A 266 -14.10 11.51 13.49
N TYR A 267 -13.51 11.14 14.62
CA TYR A 267 -12.87 12.06 15.57
C TYR A 267 -11.66 12.83 15.00
N MET A 268 -11.11 12.41 13.86
CA MET A 268 -10.07 13.14 13.14
C MET A 268 -10.64 14.17 12.16
N CYS A 269 -11.88 13.99 11.69
CA CYS A 269 -12.56 14.90 10.77
C CYS A 269 -13.49 15.88 11.48
N GLY A 270 -14.00 15.51 12.66
CA GLY A 270 -14.93 16.33 13.42
C GLY A 270 -14.42 17.74 13.72
N PRO A 271 -15.33 18.71 13.86
CA PRO A 271 -14.97 20.11 14.15
C PRO A 271 -14.47 20.30 15.58
N LYS A 272 -14.90 19.44 16.52
CA LYS A 272 -14.44 19.45 17.90
C LYS A 272 -13.12 18.68 17.99
N ALA A 273 -12.19 19.17 18.82
CA ALA A 273 -10.96 18.44 19.11
C ALA A 273 -11.17 17.35 20.16
N GLN A 274 -12.17 17.49 21.03
CA GLN A 274 -12.37 16.61 22.19
C GLN A 274 -13.75 15.93 22.15
N TYR A 275 -13.73 14.62 22.42
CA TYR A 275 -14.88 13.73 22.50
C TYR A 275 -14.71 12.82 23.72
N GLY A 276 -15.37 13.16 24.82
CA GLY A 276 -15.15 12.47 26.10
C GLY A 276 -13.72 12.66 26.59
N LEU A 277 -13.02 11.55 26.85
CA LEU A 277 -11.59 11.53 27.21
C LEU A 277 -10.67 11.52 25.97
N LEU A 278 -11.21 11.29 24.78
CA LEU A 278 -10.45 11.28 23.54
C LEU A 278 -10.26 12.71 23.02
N GLU A 279 -9.01 13.17 22.96
CA GLU A 279 -8.67 14.49 22.43
C GLU A 279 -7.66 14.39 21.28
N ARG A 280 -8.01 14.97 20.12
CA ARG A 280 -7.15 15.05 18.94
C ARG A 280 -6.06 16.10 19.16
N ARG A 281 -4.80 15.72 18.96
CA ARG A 281 -3.65 16.64 19.04
C ARG A 281 -3.72 17.70 17.95
N ALA A 282 -3.36 18.96 18.24
CA ALA A 282 -3.32 20.00 17.22
C ALA A 282 -2.14 19.84 16.24
N ASP A 283 -1.03 19.31 16.72
CA ASP A 283 0.23 19.09 16.00
C ASP A 283 0.36 17.67 15.41
N TRP A 284 -0.72 16.89 15.41
CA TRP A 284 -0.72 15.48 14.96
C TRP A 284 -0.09 15.23 13.58
N PRO A 285 -0.24 16.11 12.55
CA PRO A 285 0.34 15.83 11.23
C PRO A 285 1.88 15.78 11.28
N CYS A 286 2.48 16.71 12.04
CA CYS A 286 3.92 16.79 12.24
C CYS A 286 4.42 15.60 13.09
N ARG A 287 3.70 15.28 14.17
CA ARG A 287 4.03 14.15 15.05
C ARG A 287 4.00 12.82 14.31
N LEU A 288 2.97 12.61 13.48
CA LEU A 288 2.84 11.38 12.69
C LEU A 288 4.04 11.21 11.75
N GLN A 289 4.52 12.28 11.13
CA GLN A 289 5.72 12.21 10.30
C GLN A 289 6.97 11.86 11.08
N HIS A 290 7.21 12.53 12.20
CA HIS A 290 8.33 12.21 13.06
C HIS A 290 8.25 10.78 13.62
N PHE A 291 7.05 10.26 13.84
CA PHE A 291 6.82 8.89 14.29
C PHE A 291 7.36 7.85 13.30
N PHE A 292 7.23 8.13 11.99
CA PHE A 292 7.71 7.27 10.92
C PHE A 292 9.11 7.63 10.40
N ALA A 293 9.66 8.78 10.80
CA ALA A 293 10.99 9.24 10.43
C ALA A 293 12.09 8.54 11.25
N ASN A 294 12.31 7.24 11.02
CA ASN A 294 13.47 6.52 11.57
C ASN A 294 14.67 6.66 10.62
N ASN A 295 15.35 7.81 10.68
CA ASN A 295 16.61 8.04 9.96
C ASN A 295 17.78 7.49 10.77
N HIS A 296 17.95 6.17 10.80
CA HIS A 296 19.05 5.54 11.55
C HIS A 296 20.42 5.58 10.85
N ASP A 297 20.52 6.07 9.62
CA ASP A 297 21.79 6.20 8.89
C ASP A 297 22.06 7.67 8.49
N GLN A 298 22.85 8.37 9.31
CA GLN A 298 23.14 9.81 9.26
C GLN A 298 24.21 10.20 8.22
N ASP A 299 24.09 9.77 6.96
CA ASP A 299 25.01 10.25 5.91
C ASP A 299 24.53 11.54 5.21
N PHE A 300 23.24 11.85 5.29
CA PHE A 300 22.59 12.93 4.55
C PHE A 300 21.63 13.73 5.43
N GLU A 301 21.30 14.95 5.00
CA GLU A 301 20.28 15.76 5.67
C GLU A 301 18.91 15.07 5.60
N PRO A 302 18.10 15.13 6.68
CA PRO A 302 16.76 14.57 6.65
C PRO A 302 15.92 15.16 5.51
N PRO A 303 15.19 14.33 4.74
CA PRO A 303 14.35 14.84 3.67
C PRO A 303 13.26 15.75 4.24
N ARG A 304 12.85 16.74 3.45
CA ARG A 304 11.74 17.63 3.77
C ARG A 304 10.47 16.80 4.06
N LEU A 305 9.93 16.97 5.25
CA LEU A 305 8.67 16.38 5.68
C LEU A 305 7.51 17.31 5.30
N TYR A 306 6.44 16.75 4.75
CA TYR A 306 5.24 17.50 4.36
C TYR A 306 4.08 17.10 5.26
N PRO A 307 3.41 18.01 6.01
CA PRO A 307 2.29 17.67 6.89
C PRO A 307 1.17 16.91 6.15
N SER A 308 0.54 15.94 6.81
CA SER A 308 -0.65 15.24 6.28
C SER A 308 -1.75 16.24 5.92
N VAL A 309 -2.45 16.00 4.82
CA VAL A 309 -3.49 16.90 4.30
C VAL A 309 -4.84 16.50 4.88
N LEU A 310 -5.61 17.47 5.38
CA LEU A 310 -6.98 17.25 5.86
C LEU A 310 -7.86 16.68 4.73
N ALA A 311 -8.74 15.74 5.06
CA ALA A 311 -9.52 14.97 4.08
C ALA A 311 -10.27 15.86 3.06
N GLU A 312 -10.90 16.94 3.53
CA GLU A 312 -11.62 17.93 2.71
C GLU A 312 -10.74 18.69 1.70
N ASN A 313 -9.43 18.78 1.97
CA ASN A 313 -8.47 19.53 1.14
C ASN A 313 -7.66 18.63 0.21
N ARG A 314 -7.85 17.31 0.27
CA ARG A 314 -7.13 16.33 -0.55
C ARG A 314 -7.58 16.46 -2.01
N LYS A 315 -6.60 16.46 -2.92
CA LYS A 315 -6.81 16.53 -4.38
C LYS A 315 -6.27 15.28 -5.05
N ALA A 316 -6.74 15.01 -6.26
CA ALA A 316 -6.23 13.90 -7.07
C ALA A 316 -4.72 14.07 -7.35
N ILE A 317 -4.00 12.95 -7.42
CA ILE A 317 -2.54 12.91 -7.60
C ILE A 317 -2.16 13.06 -9.07
N ARG A 318 -1.08 13.79 -9.34
CA ARG A 318 -0.46 13.90 -10.68
C ARG A 318 0.91 13.23 -10.67
N VAL A 319 1.11 12.27 -11.57
CA VAL A 319 2.24 11.36 -11.55
C VAL A 319 3.08 11.47 -12.82
N LEU A 320 4.39 11.54 -12.65
CA LEU A 320 5.39 11.33 -13.70
C LEU A 320 6.09 9.99 -13.45
N SER A 321 5.87 9.01 -14.34
CA SER A 321 6.48 7.68 -14.28
C SER A 321 7.54 7.54 -15.35
N LEU A 322 8.80 7.35 -14.95
CA LEU A 322 9.94 7.21 -15.85
C LEU A 322 10.36 5.75 -15.87
N PHE A 323 10.56 5.19 -17.08
CA PHE A 323 10.80 3.75 -17.25
C PHE A 323 9.61 2.94 -16.72
N ASP A 324 8.41 3.33 -17.14
CA ASP A 324 7.13 2.88 -16.57
C ASP A 324 6.92 1.36 -16.64
N GLY A 325 7.52 0.70 -17.64
CA GLY A 325 7.33 -0.70 -17.89
C GLY A 325 5.85 -1.02 -18.12
N ILE A 326 5.34 -2.01 -17.40
CA ILE A 326 3.95 -2.44 -17.51
C ILE A 326 3.01 -1.67 -16.57
N ALA A 327 3.20 -0.36 -16.41
CA ALA A 327 2.31 0.55 -15.67
C ALA A 327 1.98 0.12 -14.22
N THR A 328 2.95 -0.50 -13.51
CA THR A 328 2.73 -1.02 -12.15
C THR A 328 2.36 0.08 -11.16
N GLY A 329 2.92 1.28 -11.31
CA GLY A 329 2.59 2.41 -10.45
C GLY A 329 1.12 2.83 -10.56
N LEU A 330 0.57 2.89 -11.78
CA LEU A 330 -0.84 3.23 -11.98
C LEU A 330 -1.77 2.12 -11.48
N LEU A 331 -1.41 0.85 -11.68
CA LEU A 331 -2.15 -0.29 -11.12
C LEU A 331 -2.33 -0.13 -9.61
N VAL A 332 -1.22 0.08 -8.88
CA VAL A 332 -1.25 0.18 -7.43
C VAL A 332 -1.99 1.42 -6.93
N LEU A 333 -1.86 2.57 -7.60
CA LEU A 333 -2.62 3.77 -7.24
C LEU A 333 -4.13 3.52 -7.35
N LYS A 334 -4.56 2.77 -8.38
CA LYS A 334 -5.97 2.37 -8.54
C LYS A 334 -6.40 1.36 -7.48
N GLU A 335 -5.59 0.35 -7.18
CA GLU A 335 -5.88 -0.65 -6.12
C GLU A 335 -6.01 0.01 -4.74
N LEU A 336 -5.19 1.03 -4.46
CA LEU A 336 -5.30 1.82 -3.23
C LEU A 336 -6.49 2.80 -3.23
N GLY A 337 -7.23 2.91 -4.34
CA GLY A 337 -8.33 3.85 -4.49
C GLY A 337 -7.90 5.31 -4.51
N ILE A 338 -6.64 5.62 -4.84
CA ILE A 338 -6.16 7.00 -4.95
C ILE A 338 -6.61 7.57 -6.30
N GLN A 339 -7.28 8.73 -6.28
CA GLN A 339 -7.71 9.41 -7.49
C GLN A 339 -6.50 9.95 -8.25
N VAL A 340 -6.34 9.55 -9.51
CA VAL A 340 -5.25 10.00 -10.39
C VAL A 340 -5.79 11.01 -11.39
N GLU A 341 -5.34 12.26 -11.30
CA GLU A 341 -5.71 13.32 -12.24
C GLU A 341 -4.97 13.13 -13.58
N ARG A 342 -3.67 12.84 -13.49
CA ARG A 342 -2.79 12.73 -14.65
C ARG A 342 -1.70 11.71 -14.39
N TYR A 343 -1.42 10.88 -15.38
CA TYR A 343 -0.33 9.90 -15.37
C TYR A 343 0.48 10.02 -16.67
N VAL A 344 1.65 10.66 -16.58
CA VAL A 344 2.57 10.81 -17.72
C VAL A 344 3.66 9.78 -17.60
N ALA A 345 3.87 8.98 -18.65
CA ALA A 345 4.78 7.84 -18.63
C ALA A 345 5.83 7.92 -19.75
N SER A 346 7.10 7.75 -19.40
CA SER A 346 8.18 7.53 -20.36
C SER A 346 8.48 6.03 -20.46
N GLU A 347 8.33 5.47 -21.65
CA GLU A 347 8.62 4.08 -21.98
C GLU A 347 8.93 3.97 -23.48
N VAL A 348 9.80 3.03 -23.85
CA VAL A 348 10.23 2.80 -25.25
C VAL A 348 9.93 1.37 -25.72
N CYS A 349 9.60 0.46 -24.81
CA CYS A 349 9.24 -0.90 -25.17
C CYS A 349 7.77 -0.99 -25.60
N GLU A 350 7.53 -1.25 -26.89
CA GLU A 350 6.18 -1.36 -27.46
C GLU A 350 5.28 -2.37 -26.72
N ASP A 351 5.82 -3.53 -26.34
CA ASP A 351 5.10 -4.55 -25.56
C ASP A 351 4.62 -3.99 -24.21
N SER A 352 5.47 -3.22 -23.51
CA SER A 352 5.14 -2.58 -22.23
C SER A 352 4.06 -1.52 -22.39
N ILE A 353 4.22 -0.64 -23.40
CA ILE A 353 3.25 0.41 -23.75
C ILE A 353 1.88 -0.21 -24.06
N THR A 354 1.88 -1.30 -24.82
CA THR A 354 0.65 -2.02 -25.19
C THR A 354 -0.08 -2.57 -23.95
N VAL A 355 0.64 -3.15 -22.99
CA VAL A 355 0.05 -3.56 -21.70
C VAL A 355 -0.60 -2.38 -20.99
N GLY A 356 0.11 -1.27 -20.86
CA GLY A 356 -0.41 -0.09 -20.18
C GLY A 356 -1.64 0.51 -20.86
N ILE A 357 -1.63 0.66 -22.19
CA ILE A 357 -2.77 1.17 -22.97
C ILE A 357 -4.01 0.29 -22.75
N VAL A 358 -3.87 -1.04 -22.87
CA VAL A 358 -4.99 -1.98 -22.76
C VAL A 358 -5.52 -2.04 -21.33
N ARG A 359 -4.63 -2.16 -20.32
CA ARG A 359 -5.03 -2.34 -18.92
C ARG A 359 -5.58 -1.08 -18.28
N HIS A 360 -5.10 0.08 -18.74
CA HIS A 360 -5.50 1.37 -18.19
C HIS A 360 -6.28 2.22 -19.19
N GLN A 361 -6.91 1.59 -20.20
CA GLN A 361 -7.91 2.21 -21.09
C GLN A 361 -7.44 3.54 -21.72
N GLY A 362 -6.15 3.65 -22.04
CA GLY A 362 -5.57 4.89 -22.59
C GLY A 362 -5.46 6.08 -21.63
N HIS A 363 -5.65 5.91 -20.33
CA HIS A 363 -5.49 6.98 -19.32
C HIS A 363 -4.02 7.41 -19.11
N ILE A 364 -3.06 6.71 -19.71
CA ILE A 364 -1.63 7.02 -19.62
C ILE A 364 -1.22 7.89 -20.80
N MET A 365 -0.59 9.03 -20.52
CA MET A 365 0.05 9.86 -21.53
C MET A 365 1.48 9.39 -21.75
N TYR A 366 1.71 8.60 -22.81
CA TYR A 366 3.05 8.14 -23.18
C TYR A 366 3.85 9.20 -23.93
N VAL A 367 5.10 9.42 -23.49
CA VAL A 367 5.99 10.48 -24.04
C VAL A 367 7.23 9.92 -24.74
N GLY A 368 7.35 8.59 -24.83
CA GLY A 368 8.48 7.91 -25.46
C GLY A 368 9.75 7.94 -24.63
N ASP A 369 10.90 8.11 -25.30
CA ASP A 369 12.22 8.06 -24.69
C ASP A 369 12.46 9.21 -23.70
N VAL A 370 12.87 8.85 -22.48
CA VAL A 370 13.13 9.77 -21.36
C VAL A 370 14.13 10.87 -21.72
N ARG A 371 15.09 10.57 -22.61
CA ARG A 371 16.15 11.50 -23.03
C ARG A 371 15.60 12.67 -23.86
N ASN A 372 14.45 12.49 -24.47
CA ASN A 372 13.79 13.51 -25.27
C ASN A 372 12.90 14.44 -24.42
N VAL A 373 12.68 14.12 -23.14
CA VAL A 373 11.85 14.92 -22.25
C VAL A 373 12.62 16.15 -21.78
N THR A 374 12.14 17.33 -22.18
CA THR A 374 12.78 18.62 -21.87
C THR A 374 12.17 19.29 -20.64
N HIS A 375 12.85 20.30 -20.09
CA HIS A 375 12.32 21.16 -19.03
C HIS A 375 10.95 21.78 -19.39
N LYS A 376 10.81 22.25 -20.63
CA LYS A 376 9.56 22.83 -21.13
C LYS A 376 8.41 21.82 -21.06
N ASN A 377 8.68 20.56 -21.40
CA ASN A 377 7.67 19.51 -21.31
C ASN A 377 7.21 19.28 -19.86
N ILE A 378 8.14 19.23 -18.90
CA ILE A 378 7.82 19.06 -17.48
C ILE A 378 6.94 20.22 -16.95
N GLN A 379 7.20 21.45 -17.40
CA GLN A 379 6.37 22.60 -17.05
C GLN A 379 4.97 22.55 -17.66
N GLU A 380 4.86 22.10 -18.92
CA GLU A 380 3.58 21.98 -19.64
C GLU A 380 2.69 20.86 -19.11
N TRP A 381 3.28 19.71 -18.76
CA TRP A 381 2.57 18.55 -18.27
C TRP A 381 2.31 18.57 -16.77
N GLY A 382 3.13 19.32 -16.03
CA GLY A 382 3.03 19.46 -14.59
C GLY A 382 1.95 20.45 -14.13
N PRO A 383 1.93 20.82 -12.84
CA PRO A 383 2.81 20.33 -11.79
C PRO A 383 2.64 18.83 -11.50
N PHE A 384 3.69 18.14 -11.06
CA PHE A 384 3.63 16.74 -10.61
C PHE A 384 3.73 16.66 -9.09
N ASP A 385 2.97 15.75 -8.48
CA ASP A 385 2.98 15.46 -7.05
C ASP A 385 3.81 14.22 -6.71
N LEU A 386 3.97 13.31 -7.66
CA LEU A 386 4.75 12.08 -7.51
C LEU A 386 5.62 11.82 -8.75
N VAL A 387 6.92 11.62 -8.55
CA VAL A 387 7.87 11.20 -9.59
C VAL A 387 8.43 9.82 -9.27
N ILE A 388 8.19 8.83 -10.13
CA ILE A 388 8.65 7.46 -9.89
C ILE A 388 9.47 6.92 -11.06
N GLY A 389 10.37 5.97 -10.79
CA GLY A 389 11.03 5.25 -11.86
C GLY A 389 12.01 4.18 -11.42
N GLY A 390 12.26 3.24 -12.33
CA GLY A 390 13.22 2.16 -12.16
C GLY A 390 14.04 1.97 -13.43
N SER A 391 15.20 2.61 -13.51
CA SER A 391 16.03 2.55 -14.73
C SER A 391 16.57 1.13 -14.97
N PRO A 392 16.80 0.70 -16.22
CA PRO A 392 17.25 -0.65 -16.54
C PRO A 392 18.51 -1.09 -15.76
N CYS A 393 18.39 -2.20 -15.01
CA CYS A 393 19.44 -2.67 -14.10
C CYS A 393 20.54 -3.52 -14.77
N ASN A 394 20.44 -3.80 -16.08
CA ASN A 394 21.31 -4.75 -16.77
C ASN A 394 22.80 -4.39 -16.68
N ASP A 395 23.13 -3.11 -16.84
CA ASP A 395 24.51 -2.62 -16.76
C ASP A 395 24.95 -2.27 -15.34
N LEU A 396 24.03 -2.27 -14.37
CA LEU A 396 24.33 -2.06 -12.95
C LEU A 396 24.57 -3.38 -12.20
N SER A 397 23.92 -4.46 -12.64
CA SER A 397 23.93 -5.71 -11.90
C SER A 397 25.27 -6.45 -12.00
N ILE A 398 25.85 -6.79 -10.85
CA ILE A 398 27.10 -7.56 -10.76
C ILE A 398 26.97 -8.98 -11.33
N VAL A 399 25.74 -9.50 -11.43
CA VAL A 399 25.45 -10.82 -12.03
C VAL A 399 25.58 -10.81 -13.56
N ASN A 400 25.68 -9.63 -14.18
CA ASN A 400 25.98 -9.49 -15.60
C ASN A 400 27.51 -9.35 -15.79
N PRO A 401 28.19 -10.32 -16.42
CA PRO A 401 29.63 -10.21 -16.71
C PRO A 401 29.95 -9.08 -17.69
N ALA A 402 29.01 -8.74 -18.58
CA ALA A 402 29.17 -7.70 -19.60
C ALA A 402 28.67 -6.32 -19.15
N ARG A 403 28.55 -6.11 -17.83
CA ARG A 403 28.05 -4.85 -17.25
C ARG A 403 28.99 -3.69 -17.59
N LYS A 404 28.40 -2.53 -17.85
CA LYS A 404 29.13 -1.28 -18.13
C LYS A 404 29.19 -0.31 -16.94
N GLY A 405 28.43 -0.56 -15.88
CA GLY A 405 28.36 0.30 -14.69
C GLY A 405 27.43 1.51 -14.87
N LEU A 406 27.40 2.39 -13.86
CA LEU A 406 26.47 3.53 -13.79
C LEU A 406 26.68 4.59 -14.88
N TYR A 407 27.91 4.82 -15.32
CA TYR A 407 28.25 5.92 -16.23
C TYR A 407 28.21 5.54 -17.72
N GLU A 408 28.02 4.25 -18.02
CA GLU A 408 27.99 3.73 -19.39
C GLU A 408 26.74 2.89 -19.67
N GLY A 409 26.56 2.48 -20.93
CA GLY A 409 25.44 1.62 -21.32
C GLY A 409 24.08 2.19 -20.92
N THR A 410 23.20 1.33 -20.42
CA THR A 410 21.89 1.72 -19.87
C THR A 410 21.97 2.24 -18.44
N GLY A 411 23.11 2.10 -17.74
CA GLY A 411 23.31 2.65 -16.39
C GLY A 411 23.13 4.16 -16.36
N ARG A 412 23.55 4.85 -17.42
CA ARG A 412 23.42 6.31 -17.55
C ARG A 412 21.98 6.83 -17.48
N LEU A 413 20.99 5.97 -17.73
CA LEU A 413 19.58 6.36 -17.69
C LEU A 413 19.13 6.74 -16.26
N PHE A 414 19.86 6.33 -15.23
CA PHE A 414 19.71 6.89 -13.89
C PHE A 414 19.81 8.43 -13.87
N PHE A 415 20.76 9.01 -14.63
CA PHE A 415 20.95 10.46 -14.67
C PHE A 415 19.78 11.19 -15.32
N GLU A 416 19.02 10.54 -16.21
CA GLU A 416 17.79 11.11 -16.77
C GLU A 416 16.67 11.17 -15.71
N PHE A 417 16.57 10.15 -14.85
CA PHE A 417 15.69 10.21 -13.68
C PHE A 417 16.08 11.37 -12.76
N TYR A 418 17.37 11.45 -12.39
CA TYR A 418 17.87 12.52 -11.53
C TYR A 418 17.60 13.92 -12.11
N ARG A 419 17.89 14.10 -13.40
CA ARG A 419 17.62 15.35 -14.12
C ARG A 419 16.15 15.72 -14.04
N LEU A 420 15.24 14.83 -14.47
CA LEU A 420 13.81 15.13 -14.52
C LEU A 420 13.17 15.25 -13.12
N LEU A 421 13.69 14.55 -12.12
CA LEU A 421 13.29 14.74 -10.72
C LEU A 421 13.58 16.16 -10.26
N HIS A 422 14.74 16.71 -10.59
CA HIS A 422 15.09 18.09 -10.27
C HIS A 422 14.19 19.10 -10.99
N GLU A 423 13.88 18.84 -12.27
CA GLU A 423 12.98 19.71 -13.07
C GLU A 423 11.53 19.70 -12.56
N ALA A 424 11.05 18.56 -12.05
CA ALA A 424 9.69 18.41 -11.54
C ALA A 424 9.53 18.88 -10.08
N ARG A 425 10.65 19.07 -9.36
CA ARG A 425 10.65 19.45 -7.94
C ARG A 425 10.02 20.85 -7.77
N PRO A 426 9.11 21.04 -6.78
CA PRO A 426 8.58 22.35 -6.47
C PRO A 426 9.70 23.33 -6.09
N LYS A 427 9.50 24.61 -6.40
CA LYS A 427 10.38 25.70 -5.95
C LYS A 427 10.34 25.77 -4.42
N GLU A 428 11.41 26.27 -3.79
CA GLU A 428 11.56 26.27 -2.31
C GLU A 428 10.38 26.90 -1.54
N ARG A 429 9.70 27.90 -2.12
CA ARG A 429 8.54 28.57 -1.52
C ARG A 429 7.22 27.83 -1.70
N ASP A 430 7.20 26.78 -2.52
CA ASP A 430 6.03 25.93 -2.72
C ASP A 430 6.05 24.82 -1.65
N ASN A 431 5.01 24.83 -0.81
CA ASN A 431 4.83 23.88 0.28
C ASN A 431 3.93 22.70 -0.11
N ARG A 432 3.57 22.57 -1.39
CA ARG A 432 2.80 21.44 -1.90
C ARG A 432 3.54 20.13 -1.63
N PRO A 433 2.85 19.09 -1.12
CA PRO A 433 3.43 17.77 -0.97
C PRO A 433 4.00 17.26 -2.30
N PHE A 434 5.27 16.87 -2.28
CA PHE A 434 5.97 16.34 -3.44
C PHE A 434 6.76 15.11 -3.06
N PHE A 435 6.46 14.01 -3.71
CA PHE A 435 7.04 12.72 -3.43
C PHE A 435 7.80 12.18 -4.63
N TRP A 436 8.78 11.33 -4.36
CA TRP A 436 9.50 10.62 -5.40
C TRP A 436 10.00 9.27 -4.91
N LEU A 437 10.17 8.36 -5.87
CA LEU A 437 10.65 7.01 -5.63
C LEU A 437 11.52 6.54 -6.80
N PHE A 438 12.73 6.11 -6.50
CA PHE A 438 13.62 5.45 -7.44
C PHE A 438 13.93 4.02 -6.97
N GLU A 439 13.79 3.05 -7.86
CA GLU A 439 14.05 1.63 -7.58
C GLU A 439 15.21 1.10 -8.40
N ASN A 440 16.00 0.20 -7.80
CA ASN A 440 16.94 -0.62 -8.55
C ASN A 440 17.38 -1.90 -7.82
N VAL A 441 18.19 -2.73 -8.47
CA VAL A 441 18.63 -4.04 -7.95
C VAL A 441 19.59 -3.94 -6.77
N VAL A 442 19.43 -4.83 -5.77
CA VAL A 442 20.37 -4.93 -4.64
C VAL A 442 21.76 -5.41 -5.08
N ALA A 443 21.80 -6.27 -6.10
CA ALA A 443 23.03 -6.82 -6.65
C ALA A 443 23.76 -5.84 -7.59
N MET A 444 23.87 -4.56 -7.22
CA MET A 444 24.67 -3.55 -7.92
C MET A 444 26.05 -3.38 -7.28
N GLY A 445 26.99 -2.76 -7.98
CA GLY A 445 28.30 -2.44 -7.41
C GLY A 445 28.18 -1.51 -6.21
N VAL A 446 29.03 -1.69 -5.19
CA VAL A 446 29.04 -0.83 -3.98
C VAL A 446 29.32 0.63 -4.33
N SER A 447 30.19 0.88 -5.31
CA SER A 447 30.45 2.22 -5.85
C SER A 447 29.22 2.83 -6.51
N ASP A 448 28.51 2.06 -7.34
CA ASP A 448 27.31 2.53 -8.04
C ASP A 448 26.20 2.86 -7.04
N LYS A 449 25.97 2.00 -6.04
CA LYS A 449 25.03 2.25 -4.94
C LYS A 449 25.33 3.57 -4.23
N ARG A 450 26.60 3.75 -3.83
CA ARG A 450 27.06 4.95 -3.13
C ARG A 450 26.89 6.20 -3.99
N ASP A 451 27.22 6.11 -5.27
CA ASP A 451 27.11 7.26 -6.17
C ASP A 451 25.64 7.61 -6.42
N ILE A 452 24.74 6.64 -6.61
CA ILE A 452 23.29 6.87 -6.67
C ILE A 452 22.80 7.56 -5.38
N SER A 453 23.19 7.06 -4.20
CA SER A 453 22.83 7.70 -2.92
C SER A 453 23.33 9.14 -2.82
N ARG A 454 24.53 9.44 -3.35
CA ARG A 454 25.08 10.80 -3.37
C ARG A 454 24.28 11.74 -4.27
N PHE A 455 23.92 11.29 -5.48
CA PHE A 455 23.11 12.10 -6.41
C PHE A 455 21.70 12.33 -5.87
N LEU A 456 21.10 11.32 -5.23
CA LEU A 456 19.75 11.41 -4.68
C LEU A 456 19.70 11.99 -3.26
N GLU A 457 20.86 12.24 -2.65
CA GLU A 457 21.02 12.77 -1.29
C GLU A 457 20.27 11.95 -0.23
N CYS A 458 20.15 10.63 -0.42
CA CYS A 458 19.56 9.73 0.55
C CYS A 458 20.09 8.30 0.41
N ASN A 459 20.02 7.54 1.49
CA ASN A 459 20.33 6.11 1.47
C ASN A 459 19.10 5.28 1.03
N PRO A 460 19.30 4.13 0.37
CA PRO A 460 18.19 3.26 -0.01
C PRO A 460 17.68 2.44 1.15
N VAL A 461 16.38 2.19 1.15
CA VAL A 461 15.76 1.10 1.90
C VAL A 461 15.86 -0.18 1.09
N MET A 462 16.27 -1.27 1.73
CA MET A 462 16.27 -2.60 1.10
C MET A 462 14.99 -3.34 1.48
N ILE A 463 14.18 -3.69 0.47
CA ILE A 463 12.95 -4.45 0.68
C ILE A 463 13.01 -5.70 -0.19
N ASP A 464 12.74 -6.87 0.41
CA ASP A 464 12.63 -8.14 -0.29
C ASP A 464 11.17 -8.57 -0.37
N ALA A 465 10.67 -8.76 -1.59
CA ALA A 465 9.30 -9.18 -1.82
C ALA A 465 8.97 -10.55 -1.19
N LYS A 466 9.95 -11.35 -0.75
CA LYS A 466 9.71 -12.63 -0.08
C LYS A 466 8.76 -12.53 1.12
N GLU A 467 8.70 -11.37 1.76
CA GLU A 467 7.88 -11.14 2.95
C GLU A 467 6.39 -10.98 2.61
N VAL A 468 6.06 -10.65 1.36
CA VAL A 468 4.69 -10.36 0.88
C VAL A 468 4.36 -11.06 -0.44
N SER A 469 5.20 -11.99 -0.88
CA SER A 469 5.02 -12.74 -2.12
C SER A 469 5.75 -14.07 -2.07
N ALA A 470 5.45 -14.93 -3.04
CA ALA A 470 6.09 -16.22 -3.24
C ALA A 470 7.47 -16.15 -3.95
N ALA A 471 8.12 -14.98 -4.03
CA ALA A 471 9.41 -14.83 -4.69
C ALA A 471 10.44 -14.05 -3.86
N HIS A 472 11.69 -14.53 -3.88
CA HIS A 472 12.83 -13.72 -3.47
C HIS A 472 13.08 -12.63 -4.50
N ARG A 473 12.96 -11.37 -4.08
CA ARG A 473 13.18 -10.21 -4.94
C ARG A 473 13.57 -8.99 -4.12
N ALA A 474 14.78 -9.03 -3.58
CA ALA A 474 15.40 -7.89 -2.90
C ALA A 474 15.68 -6.74 -3.89
N ARG A 475 15.22 -5.54 -3.54
CA ARG A 475 15.42 -4.28 -4.27
C ARG A 475 15.78 -3.14 -3.34
N TYR A 476 16.52 -2.18 -3.87
CA TYR A 476 16.80 -0.91 -3.21
C TYR A 476 15.79 0.14 -3.67
N PHE A 477 15.28 0.91 -2.72
CA PHE A 477 14.34 2.00 -2.93
C PHE A 477 14.89 3.28 -2.31
N TRP A 478 15.14 4.29 -3.14
CA TRP A 478 15.46 5.65 -2.71
C TRP A 478 14.21 6.50 -2.86
N GLY A 479 13.94 7.40 -1.91
CA GLY A 479 12.76 8.24 -2.01
C GLY A 479 12.48 8.98 -0.71
N ASN A 480 11.38 9.73 -0.73
CA ASN A 480 10.89 10.48 0.42
C ASN A 480 9.43 10.12 0.76
N LEU A 481 8.97 8.93 0.38
CA LEU A 481 7.63 8.48 0.77
C LEU A 481 7.56 8.33 2.30
N PRO A 482 6.45 8.72 2.95
CA PRO A 482 6.34 8.63 4.40
C PRO A 482 6.46 7.18 4.89
N GLY A 483 7.34 6.93 5.84
CA GLY A 483 7.45 5.60 6.47
C GLY A 483 7.94 4.48 5.56
N MET A 484 8.77 4.76 4.55
CA MET A 484 9.41 3.71 3.72
C MET A 484 10.19 2.67 4.53
N ASN A 485 10.69 3.04 5.71
CA ASN A 485 11.47 2.16 6.59
C ASN A 485 10.58 1.34 7.55
N ARG A 486 9.25 1.47 7.45
CA ARG A 486 8.33 0.73 8.31
C ARG A 486 8.40 -0.77 7.97
N PRO A 487 8.10 -1.66 8.95
CA PRO A 487 8.11 -3.09 8.68
C PRO A 487 7.12 -3.45 7.57
N LEU A 488 7.56 -4.34 6.68
CA LEU A 488 6.73 -4.85 5.60
C LEU A 488 5.83 -5.96 6.15
N THR A 489 4.51 -5.78 6.02
CA THR A 489 3.50 -6.72 6.52
C THR A 489 2.68 -7.26 5.35
N ALA A 490 2.49 -8.58 5.31
CA ALA A 490 1.64 -9.24 4.32
C ALA A 490 0.16 -9.03 4.65
N MET A 491 -0.63 -8.73 3.62
CA MET A 491 -2.09 -8.75 3.71
C MET A 491 -2.60 -10.19 3.58
N CYS A 492 -3.83 -10.45 4.02
CA CYS A 492 -4.46 -11.76 3.86
C CYS A 492 -4.64 -12.18 2.38
N THR A 493 -4.67 -11.21 1.46
CA THR A 493 -4.74 -11.42 0.01
C THR A 493 -3.41 -11.83 -0.61
N ASP A 494 -2.30 -11.66 0.11
CA ASP A 494 -0.96 -11.88 -0.43
C ASP A 494 -0.62 -13.36 -0.45
N LYS A 495 -0.18 -13.84 -1.62
CA LYS A 495 0.20 -15.25 -1.82
C LYS A 495 1.66 -15.44 -1.43
N LEU A 496 1.89 -15.91 -0.21
CA LEU A 496 3.23 -16.08 0.35
C LEU A 496 3.90 -17.37 -0.13
N ASP A 497 3.14 -18.45 -0.31
CA ASP A 497 3.67 -19.72 -0.77
C ASP A 497 3.45 -19.90 -2.27
N LEU A 498 4.42 -20.53 -2.94
CA LEU A 498 4.36 -20.78 -4.36
C LEU A 498 3.15 -21.63 -4.72
N GLN A 499 2.79 -22.58 -3.84
CA GLN A 499 1.64 -23.45 -4.03
C GLN A 499 0.34 -22.65 -4.20
N ASP A 500 0.18 -21.54 -3.50
CA ASP A 500 -0.99 -20.67 -3.60
C ASP A 500 -1.06 -19.94 -4.95
N CYS A 501 0.06 -19.84 -5.65
CA CYS A 501 0.15 -19.20 -6.97
C CYS A 501 -0.13 -20.17 -8.13
N LEU A 502 -0.06 -21.48 -7.92
CA LEU A 502 -0.17 -22.48 -8.99
C LEU A 502 -1.62 -22.75 -9.41
N GLU A 503 -1.79 -23.24 -10.64
CA GLU A 503 -3.07 -23.78 -11.08
C GLU A 503 -3.38 -25.16 -10.46
N HIS A 504 -4.66 -25.53 -10.49
CA HIS A 504 -5.13 -26.83 -10.00
C HIS A 504 -4.40 -28.00 -10.67
N GLY A 505 -4.06 -29.02 -9.89
CA GLY A 505 -3.34 -30.21 -10.37
C GLY A 505 -1.83 -30.02 -10.54
N ARG A 506 -1.28 -28.89 -10.08
CA ARG A 506 0.16 -28.59 -10.08
C ARG A 506 0.67 -28.44 -8.65
N THR A 507 1.86 -28.97 -8.39
CA THR A 507 2.46 -29.01 -7.05
C THR A 507 3.78 -28.25 -7.03
N ALA A 508 3.95 -27.35 -6.06
CA ALA A 508 5.17 -26.59 -5.87
C ALA A 508 6.28 -27.49 -5.28
N LYS A 509 7.50 -27.39 -5.82
CA LYS A 509 8.70 -28.04 -5.27
C LYS A 509 9.39 -27.21 -4.20
N PHE A 510 9.09 -25.91 -4.15
CA PHE A 510 9.72 -24.93 -3.28
C PHE A 510 8.65 -24.00 -2.75
N ASP A 511 8.78 -23.55 -1.50
CA ASP A 511 7.83 -22.60 -0.91
C ASP A 511 7.93 -21.23 -1.59
N LYS A 512 9.14 -20.82 -1.98
CA LYS A 512 9.38 -19.57 -2.71
C LYS A 512 10.32 -19.79 -3.88
N VAL A 513 10.07 -19.09 -4.98
CA VAL A 513 11.00 -19.07 -6.12
C VAL A 513 12.12 -18.06 -5.92
N ARG A 514 13.30 -18.35 -6.47
CA ARG A 514 14.36 -17.36 -6.63
C ARG A 514 13.94 -16.25 -7.60
N THR A 515 14.68 -15.15 -7.60
CA THR A 515 14.38 -13.97 -8.43
C THR A 515 14.23 -14.32 -9.91
N ILE A 516 13.01 -14.21 -10.41
CA ILE A 516 12.70 -14.38 -11.83
C ILE A 516 13.10 -13.09 -12.55
N THR A 517 13.89 -13.26 -13.60
CA THR A 517 14.46 -12.18 -14.43
C THR A 517 13.97 -12.28 -15.87
N THR A 518 14.49 -11.42 -16.73
CA THR A 518 14.27 -11.45 -18.18
C THR A 518 14.85 -12.67 -18.89
N ARG A 519 15.76 -13.42 -18.25
CA ARG A 519 16.37 -14.62 -18.83
C ARG A 519 15.49 -15.84 -18.57
N SER A 520 15.19 -16.63 -19.61
CA SER A 520 14.39 -17.86 -19.49
C SER A 520 14.91 -18.82 -18.40
N ASN A 521 16.23 -18.93 -18.27
CA ASN A 521 16.88 -19.81 -17.30
C ASN A 521 16.68 -19.38 -15.84
N SER A 522 16.27 -18.15 -15.53
CA SER A 522 16.06 -17.73 -14.13
C SER A 522 14.84 -18.38 -13.46
N ILE A 523 13.99 -19.07 -14.24
CA ILE A 523 12.90 -19.88 -13.68
C ILE A 523 13.44 -21.13 -12.97
N LYS A 524 14.61 -21.62 -13.41
CA LYS A 524 15.24 -22.81 -12.83
C LYS A 524 15.79 -22.50 -11.44
N GLN A 525 15.64 -23.46 -10.53
CA GLN A 525 15.93 -23.36 -9.10
C GLN A 525 17.12 -24.24 -8.72
N GLY A 526 17.82 -23.84 -7.65
CA GLY A 526 18.96 -24.61 -7.12
C GLY A 526 20.22 -24.59 -7.98
N LYS A 527 21.22 -25.37 -7.59
CA LYS A 527 22.46 -25.57 -8.36
C LYS A 527 22.21 -26.52 -9.54
N ASP A 528 21.38 -27.52 -9.32
CA ASP A 528 21.05 -28.58 -10.27
C ASP A 528 19.97 -28.16 -11.30
N GLN A 529 19.58 -26.87 -11.30
CA GLN A 529 18.75 -26.26 -12.33
C GLN A 529 17.37 -26.92 -12.51
N HIS A 530 16.74 -27.33 -11.41
CA HIS A 530 15.40 -27.93 -11.39
C HIS A 530 14.32 -26.92 -11.78
N PHE A 531 13.25 -27.38 -12.43
CA PHE A 531 12.06 -26.53 -12.56
C PHE A 531 11.27 -26.48 -11.25
N PRO A 532 10.53 -25.39 -10.97
CA PRO A 532 9.91 -25.15 -9.67
C PRO A 532 8.61 -25.93 -9.42
N VAL A 533 8.01 -26.54 -10.44
CA VAL A 533 6.67 -27.16 -10.36
C VAL A 533 6.72 -28.62 -10.81
N PHE A 534 5.88 -29.45 -10.20
CA PHE A 534 5.52 -30.77 -10.70
C PHE A 534 4.09 -30.77 -11.27
N MET A 535 3.91 -31.39 -12.42
CA MET A 535 2.61 -31.69 -13.01
C MET A 535 2.65 -33.11 -13.57
N ASN A 536 1.76 -33.99 -13.11
CA ASN A 536 1.72 -35.41 -13.52
C ASN A 536 3.10 -36.10 -13.41
N GLU A 537 3.74 -35.96 -12.25
CA GLU A 537 5.07 -36.53 -11.92
C GLU A 537 6.24 -36.02 -12.81
N LYS A 538 6.01 -34.99 -13.63
CA LYS A 538 7.04 -34.36 -14.47
C LYS A 538 7.33 -32.95 -14.02
N GLU A 539 8.61 -32.56 -14.09
CA GLU A 539 9.03 -31.19 -13.83
C GLU A 539 8.49 -30.25 -14.91
N ASP A 540 7.92 -29.12 -14.49
CA ASP A 540 7.39 -28.09 -15.36
C ASP A 540 7.74 -26.68 -14.86
N ILE A 541 7.74 -25.73 -15.79
CA ILE A 541 8.00 -24.31 -15.54
C ILE A 541 6.76 -23.60 -15.03
N LEU A 542 6.94 -22.42 -14.44
CA LEU A 542 5.81 -21.54 -14.15
C LEU A 542 5.14 -21.05 -15.44
N TRP A 543 3.81 -21.09 -15.43
CA TRP A 543 2.99 -20.47 -16.45
C TRP A 543 2.96 -18.95 -16.26
N CYS A 544 2.66 -18.18 -17.31
CA CYS A 544 2.63 -16.72 -17.23
C CYS A 544 1.61 -16.22 -16.19
N THR A 545 0.46 -16.89 -16.06
CA THR A 545 -0.57 -16.55 -15.05
C THR A 545 -0.11 -16.83 -13.62
N GLU A 546 0.64 -17.91 -13.41
CA GLU A 546 1.26 -18.24 -12.12
C GLU A 546 2.36 -17.21 -11.79
N MET A 547 3.15 -16.80 -12.77
CA MET A 547 4.13 -15.72 -12.62
C MET A 547 3.47 -14.37 -12.28
N GLU A 548 2.34 -14.03 -12.91
CA GLU A 548 1.58 -12.83 -12.57
C GLU A 548 1.19 -12.83 -11.08
N ARG A 549 0.64 -13.95 -10.59
CA ARG A 549 0.31 -14.11 -9.16
C ARG A 549 1.52 -14.00 -8.25
N VAL A 550 2.65 -14.61 -8.61
CA VAL A 550 3.91 -14.52 -7.84
C VAL A 550 4.38 -13.07 -7.71
N PHE A 551 4.17 -12.24 -8.73
CA PHE A 551 4.56 -10.82 -8.73
C PHE A 551 3.46 -9.90 -8.15
N GLY A 552 2.31 -10.48 -7.77
CA GLY A 552 1.15 -9.78 -7.23
C GLY A 552 0.27 -9.08 -8.27
N PHE A 553 0.47 -9.35 -9.57
CA PHE A 553 -0.42 -8.81 -10.61
C PHE A 553 -1.75 -9.55 -10.64
N PRO A 554 -2.84 -8.87 -11.05
CA PRO A 554 -4.07 -9.54 -11.46
C PRO A 554 -3.78 -10.61 -12.51
N VAL A 555 -4.50 -11.74 -12.42
CA VAL A 555 -4.34 -12.83 -13.39
C VAL A 555 -4.71 -12.30 -14.78
N HIS A 556 -3.93 -12.69 -15.78
CA HIS A 556 -3.99 -12.23 -17.17
C HIS A 556 -3.52 -10.79 -17.39
N TYR A 557 -2.92 -10.09 -16.43
CA TYR A 557 -2.51 -8.68 -16.61
C TYR A 557 -1.61 -8.45 -17.85
N THR A 558 -0.67 -9.34 -18.14
CA THR A 558 0.22 -9.24 -19.32
C THR A 558 -0.29 -9.98 -20.55
N ASP A 559 -1.49 -10.56 -20.47
CA ASP A 559 -2.13 -11.29 -21.55
C ASP A 559 -2.77 -10.33 -22.56
N VAL A 560 -1.94 -9.68 -23.36
CA VAL A 560 -2.36 -8.73 -24.40
C VAL A 560 -1.54 -8.95 -25.68
N SER A 561 -2.07 -8.48 -26.81
CA SER A 561 -1.40 -8.42 -28.13
C SER A 561 -0.76 -9.72 -28.65
N ASN A 562 -1.24 -10.89 -28.25
CA ASN A 562 -0.69 -12.20 -28.66
C ASN A 562 0.82 -12.34 -28.40
N MET A 563 1.32 -11.69 -27.35
CA MET A 563 2.73 -11.77 -26.98
C MET A 563 3.18 -13.21 -26.70
N SER A 564 4.39 -13.54 -27.16
CA SER A 564 5.01 -14.82 -26.82
C SER A 564 5.19 -14.95 -25.30
N ARG A 565 5.19 -16.18 -24.81
CA ARG A 565 5.50 -16.50 -23.40
C ARG A 565 6.79 -15.84 -22.92
N LEU A 566 7.82 -15.81 -23.76
CA LEU A 566 9.11 -15.21 -23.43
C LEU A 566 9.03 -13.67 -23.33
N ALA A 567 8.24 -13.02 -24.18
CA ALA A 567 8.00 -11.58 -24.07
C ALA A 567 7.29 -11.25 -22.75
N ARG A 568 6.22 -11.96 -22.41
CA ARG A 568 5.52 -11.81 -21.12
C ARG A 568 6.44 -12.06 -19.92
N GLN A 569 7.28 -13.09 -19.97
CA GLN A 569 8.29 -13.34 -18.93
C GLN A 569 9.27 -12.16 -18.79
N ARG A 570 9.72 -11.57 -19.90
CA ARG A 570 10.63 -10.42 -19.87
C ARG A 570 9.97 -9.18 -19.25
N LEU A 571 8.70 -8.94 -19.57
CA LEU A 571 7.93 -7.84 -18.97
C LEU A 571 7.81 -8.01 -17.46
N LEU A 572 7.32 -9.17 -16.99
CA LEU A 572 7.20 -9.48 -15.57
C LEU A 572 8.55 -9.43 -14.86
N GLY A 573 9.59 -10.02 -15.45
CA GLY A 573 10.94 -10.00 -14.87
C GLY A 573 11.50 -8.60 -14.60
N ARG A 574 11.06 -7.59 -15.37
CA ARG A 574 11.46 -6.17 -15.21
C ARG A 574 10.54 -5.37 -14.29
N SER A 575 9.26 -5.73 -14.18
CA SER A 575 8.26 -4.96 -13.43
C SER A 575 8.58 -4.86 -11.94
N TRP A 576 7.86 -4.06 -11.17
CA TRP A 576 7.95 -4.16 -9.71
C TRP A 576 7.14 -5.34 -9.16
N SER A 577 7.32 -5.63 -7.87
CA SER A 577 6.39 -6.46 -7.11
C SER A 577 5.23 -5.58 -6.66
N VAL A 578 4.01 -5.91 -7.07
CA VAL A 578 2.79 -5.14 -6.76
C VAL A 578 2.61 -4.92 -5.25
N PRO A 579 2.67 -5.95 -4.37
CA PRO A 579 2.46 -5.74 -2.94
C PRO A 579 3.54 -4.86 -2.29
N VAL A 580 4.77 -4.87 -2.79
CA VAL A 580 5.85 -3.98 -2.31
C VAL A 580 5.54 -2.52 -2.66
N ILE A 581 5.11 -2.25 -3.89
CA ILE A 581 4.75 -0.89 -4.31
C ILE A 581 3.48 -0.42 -3.61
N ARG A 582 2.50 -1.31 -3.38
CA ARG A 582 1.31 -1.03 -2.56
C ARG A 582 1.70 -0.62 -1.15
N HIS A 583 2.64 -1.33 -0.52
CA HIS A 583 3.18 -0.96 0.78
C HIS A 583 3.81 0.44 0.77
N LEU A 584 4.61 0.76 -0.24
CA LEU A 584 5.29 2.06 -0.37
C LEU A 584 4.33 3.22 -0.65
N PHE A 585 3.30 3.00 -1.46
CA PHE A 585 2.32 4.03 -1.86
C PHE A 585 1.17 4.20 -0.88
N ALA A 586 0.87 3.22 -0.02
CA ALA A 586 -0.25 3.29 0.92
C ALA A 586 -0.33 4.60 1.75
N PRO A 587 0.78 5.15 2.28
CA PRO A 587 0.75 6.41 3.04
C PRO A 587 0.30 7.63 2.21
N LEU A 588 0.34 7.57 0.87
CA LEU A 588 -0.12 8.65 -0.01
C LEU A 588 -1.62 8.93 0.15
N LYS A 589 -2.41 7.97 0.66
CA LYS A 589 -3.83 8.19 1.00
C LYS A 589 -4.03 9.29 2.05
N GLU A 590 -3.02 9.61 2.86
CA GLU A 590 -3.09 10.72 3.81
C GLU A 590 -2.88 12.11 3.17
N TYR A 591 -2.55 12.17 1.88
CA TYR A 591 -2.19 13.40 1.16
C TYR A 591 -3.09 13.68 -0.05
N PHE A 592 -3.61 12.64 -0.70
CA PHE A 592 -4.35 12.74 -1.96
C PHE A 592 -5.77 12.19 -1.85
N ALA A 593 -6.63 12.63 -2.77
CA ALA A 593 -8.04 12.27 -2.80
C ALA A 593 -8.22 10.77 -3.04
N CYS A 594 -9.24 10.19 -2.41
CA CYS A 594 -9.58 8.77 -2.54
C CYS A 594 -10.95 8.62 -3.23
N ILE A 595 -11.15 7.52 -3.95
CA ILE A 595 -12.39 7.19 -4.68
C ILE A 595 -13.47 6.76 -3.71
#